data_AF-H8GAE6-F1
#
_entry.id   AF-H8GAE6-F1
#
_cell.length_a   1.000
_cell.length_b   1.000
_cell.length_c   1.000
_cell.angle_alpha   90.00
_cell.angle_beta   90.00
_cell.angle_gamma   90.00
#
_symmetry.space_group_name_H-M   'P 1'
#
loop_
_entity.id
_entity.type
_entity.pdbx_description
1 polymer ?
#
loop_
_entity_poly.entity_id
_entity_poly.type
_entity_poly.pdbx_seq_one_letter_code
_entity_poly.pdbx_strand_id
1 'polypeptide(L)'
;MRPILPQAPHDGLCGKDGDVAVDLIVPLKRPSTGKSRLRGVLKHTGTDATGDAGFHAELVLALAYDTLRAAVSTPGVRRILVVGSDPAALSTLRELGVDVVGEPSGTGGADGLNAALRAGERLLRATAPDAV
;
A
#
# COMPACT_ATOMS: atom_id res chain seq x y z
N MET A 1 -2.08 -17.50 -7.68
CA MET A 1 -1.14 -16.57 -7.00
C MET A 1 -0.05 -16.26 -8.02
N ARG A 2 0.00 -15.04 -8.58
CA ARG A 2 1.07 -14.70 -9.52
C ARG A 2 2.38 -14.69 -8.72
N PRO A 3 3.45 -15.37 -9.18
CA PRO A 3 4.76 -15.21 -8.55
C PRO A 3 5.13 -13.73 -8.65
N ILE A 4 5.63 -13.18 -7.54
CA ILE A 4 6.26 -11.87 -7.55
C ILE A 4 7.53 -12.05 -8.40
N LEU A 5 7.49 -11.59 -9.65
CA LEU A 5 8.67 -11.62 -10.49
C LEU A 5 9.65 -10.55 -10.00
N PRO A 6 10.96 -10.87 -9.88
CA PRO A 6 11.97 -9.86 -9.67
C PRO A 6 11.91 -8.85 -10.83
N GLN A 7 11.69 -7.58 -10.51
CA GLN A 7 11.85 -6.51 -11.48
C GLN A 7 13.34 -6.38 -11.82
N ALA A 8 13.66 -6.17 -13.09
CA ALA A 8 15.04 -5.93 -13.52
C ALA A 8 15.62 -4.70 -12.77
N PRO A 9 16.91 -4.70 -12.41
CA PRO A 9 17.53 -3.53 -11.79
C PRO A 9 17.38 -2.33 -12.74
N HIS A 10 16.79 -1.26 -12.23
CA HIS A 10 16.75 0.01 -12.95
C HIS A 10 18.12 0.66 -12.83
N ASP A 11 18.90 0.59 -13.89
CA ASP A 11 20.17 1.32 -14.03
C ASP A 11 19.84 2.82 -14.12
N GLY A 12 19.75 3.53 -12.99
CA GLY A 12 19.39 4.95 -13.03
C GLY A 12 19.27 5.68 -11.69
N LEU A 13 20.39 6.29 -11.29
CA LEU A 13 20.54 7.57 -10.59
C LEU A 13 20.59 7.57 -9.05
N CYS A 14 21.82 7.37 -8.59
CA CYS A 14 22.45 7.76 -7.33
C CYS A 14 21.98 9.13 -6.78
N GLY A 15 21.39 9.11 -5.59
CA GLY A 15 21.28 10.27 -4.70
C GLY A 15 22.61 10.53 -3.98
N LYS A 16 22.89 11.79 -3.62
CA LYS A 16 24.20 12.29 -3.17
C LYS A 16 24.80 11.64 -1.90
N ASP A 17 24.11 10.69 -1.28
CA ASP A 17 24.57 9.90 -0.15
C ASP A 17 24.63 8.41 -0.54
N GLY A 18 25.52 8.03 -1.46
CA GLY A 18 25.88 6.63 -1.72
C GLY A 18 24.74 5.60 -1.74
N ASP A 19 23.92 5.60 -2.79
CA ASP A 19 23.33 4.41 -3.44
C ASP A 19 22.62 3.32 -2.57
N VAL A 20 21.97 3.68 -1.46
CA VAL A 20 21.08 2.73 -0.76
C VAL A 20 19.64 2.92 -1.25
N ALA A 21 19.20 2.04 -2.14
CA ALA A 21 17.81 1.96 -2.54
C ALA A 21 16.99 1.19 -1.49
N VAL A 22 15.79 1.66 -1.17
CA VAL A 22 14.92 1.08 -0.13
C VAL A 22 13.70 0.38 -0.73
N ASP A 23 13.23 -0.66 -0.05
CA ASP A 23 11.93 -1.27 -0.32
C ASP A 23 10.93 -0.81 0.76
N LEU A 24 9.80 -0.26 0.34
CA LEU A 24 8.81 0.32 1.23
C LEU A 24 7.65 -0.65 1.50
N ILE A 25 7.35 -0.89 2.77
CA ILE A 25 6.16 -1.64 3.20
C ILE A 25 5.07 -0.65 3.60
N VAL A 26 3.87 -0.79 3.02
CA VAL A 26 2.72 0.09 3.30
C VAL A 26 1.52 -0.74 3.78
N PRO A 27 1.29 -0.82 5.10
CA PRO A 27 0.10 -1.48 5.63
C PRO A 27 -1.17 -0.66 5.35
N LEU A 28 -2.18 -1.26 4.72
CA LEU A 28 -3.46 -0.60 4.41
C LEU A 28 -4.67 -1.41 4.89
N LYS A 29 -5.54 -0.76 5.66
CA LYS A 29 -6.84 -1.33 6.02
C LYS A 29 -7.83 -1.24 4.86
N ARG A 30 -8.92 -2.02 4.92
CA ARG A 30 -10.08 -1.85 4.02
C ARG A 30 -10.52 -0.37 4.02
N PRO A 31 -10.61 0.31 2.87
CA PRO A 31 -10.93 1.73 2.81
C PRO A 31 -12.20 2.13 3.57
N SER A 32 -13.24 1.30 3.51
CA SER A 32 -14.53 1.49 4.22
C SER A 32 -14.42 1.53 5.76
N THR A 33 -13.39 0.90 6.33
CA THR A 33 -13.15 0.81 7.78
C THR A 33 -11.99 1.68 8.25
N GLY A 34 -11.13 2.11 7.32
CA GLY A 34 -9.99 2.98 7.60
C GLY A 34 -10.40 4.41 7.91
N LYS A 35 -9.48 5.16 8.54
CA LYS A 35 -9.56 6.62 8.74
C LYS A 35 -10.93 7.10 9.24
N SER A 36 -11.50 6.45 10.26
CA SER A 36 -12.86 6.75 10.77
C SER A 36 -13.11 8.22 11.13
N ARG A 37 -12.06 8.97 11.49
CA ARG A 37 -12.10 10.42 11.73
C ARG A 37 -12.47 11.26 10.50
N LEU A 38 -12.38 10.70 9.29
CA LEU A 38 -12.76 11.34 8.02
C LEU A 38 -14.23 11.06 7.62
N ARG A 39 -14.92 10.18 8.36
CA ARG A 39 -16.33 9.89 8.08
C ARG A 39 -17.16 11.15 8.25
N GLY A 40 -18.00 11.45 7.26
CA GLY A 40 -18.88 12.62 7.27
C GLY A 40 -18.18 13.97 7.01
N VAL A 41 -16.87 13.98 6.72
CA VAL A 41 -16.16 15.19 6.28
C VAL A 41 -16.65 15.64 4.91
N LEU A 42 -16.88 14.68 4.01
CA LEU A 42 -17.56 14.90 2.74
C LEU A 42 -19.00 14.44 2.90
N LYS A 43 -19.94 15.29 2.48
CA LYS A 43 -21.34 14.92 2.33
C LYS A 43 -21.58 14.57 0.88
N HIS A 44 -22.22 13.44 0.63
CA HIS A 44 -22.72 13.16 -0.72
C HIS A 44 -23.77 14.22 -1.09
N THR A 45 -23.51 14.96 -2.17
CA THR A 45 -24.46 15.95 -2.72
C THR A 45 -25.09 15.48 -4.03
N GLY A 46 -24.72 14.29 -4.51
CA GLY A 46 -25.21 13.69 -5.75
C GLY A 46 -26.39 12.73 -5.54
N THR A 47 -26.95 12.26 -6.64
CA THR A 47 -28.05 11.27 -6.68
C THR A 47 -27.58 9.85 -6.94
N ASP A 48 -26.28 9.62 -7.08
CA ASP A 48 -25.74 8.27 -7.27
C ASP A 48 -25.94 7.41 -6.01
N ALA A 49 -25.97 6.09 -6.22
CA ALA A 49 -26.28 5.11 -5.18
C ALA A 49 -25.13 4.87 -4.18
N THR A 50 -23.99 5.53 -4.35
CA THR A 50 -22.75 5.26 -3.59
C THR A 50 -22.89 5.62 -2.12
N GLY A 51 -23.67 6.67 -1.80
CA GLY A 51 -23.94 7.14 -0.44
C GLY A 51 -22.70 7.57 0.35
N ASP A 52 -22.89 8.16 1.53
CA ASP A 52 -21.78 8.72 2.33
C ASP A 52 -20.69 7.68 2.69
N ALA A 53 -21.08 6.42 2.89
CA ALA A 53 -20.14 5.34 3.21
C ALA A 53 -19.25 4.97 2.02
N GLY A 54 -19.78 5.00 0.80
CA GLY A 54 -19.01 4.77 -0.42
C GLY A 54 -18.05 5.94 -0.69
N PHE A 55 -18.52 7.18 -0.55
CA PHE A 55 -17.67 8.38 -0.66
C PHE A 55 -16.51 8.39 0.33
N HIS A 56 -16.75 7.95 1.58
CA HIS A 56 -15.68 7.79 2.57
C HIS A 56 -14.64 6.76 2.09
N ALA A 57 -15.07 5.62 1.57
CA ALA A 57 -14.16 4.58 1.08
C ALA A 57 -13.34 5.09 -0.12
N GLU A 58 -13.96 5.80 -1.06
CA GLU A 58 -13.30 6.42 -2.21
C GLU A 58 -12.27 7.47 -1.78
N LEU A 59 -12.60 8.34 -0.83
CA LEU A 59 -11.65 9.31 -0.29
C LEU A 59 -10.44 8.63 0.35
N VAL A 60 -10.67 7.59 1.16
CA VAL A 60 -9.58 6.84 1.80
C VAL A 60 -8.70 6.14 0.76
N LEU A 61 -9.29 5.60 -0.31
CA LEU A 61 -8.54 4.98 -1.40
C LEU A 61 -7.74 6.03 -2.20
N ALA A 62 -8.33 7.19 -2.48
CA ALA A 62 -7.65 8.31 -3.16
C ALA A 62 -6.44 8.81 -2.35
N LEU A 63 -6.59 8.97 -1.03
CA LEU A 63 -5.46 9.31 -0.14
C LEU A 63 -4.32 8.28 -0.20
N ALA A 64 -4.66 6.99 -0.25
CA ALA A 64 -3.67 5.94 -0.40
C ALA A 64 -3.00 5.97 -1.77
N TYR A 65 -3.77 6.18 -2.83
CA TYR A 65 -3.27 6.31 -4.20
C TYR A 65 -2.28 7.48 -4.33
N ASP A 66 -2.62 8.66 -3.84
CA ASP A 66 -1.74 9.84 -3.90
C ASP A 66 -0.45 9.63 -3.10
N THR A 67 -0.55 9.00 -1.91
CA THR A 67 0.62 8.66 -1.10
C THR A 67 1.55 7.70 -1.84
N LEU A 68 1.00 6.65 -2.45
CA LEU A 68 1.76 5.66 -3.20
C LEU A 68 2.35 6.26 -4.48
N ARG A 69 1.60 7.08 -5.21
CA ARG A 69 2.07 7.77 -6.41
C ARG A 69 3.26 8.68 -6.09
N ALA A 70 3.21 9.39 -4.97
CA ALA A 70 4.35 10.18 -4.50
C ALA A 70 5.56 9.29 -4.17
N ALA A 71 5.35 8.18 -3.45
CA ALA A 71 6.41 7.24 -3.10
C ALA A 71 7.05 6.58 -4.33
N VAL A 72 6.25 6.16 -5.32
CA VAL A 72 6.73 5.60 -6.60
C VAL A 72 7.60 6.62 -7.34
N SER A 73 7.27 7.91 -7.26
CA SER A 73 8.03 8.98 -7.93
C SER A 73 9.28 9.42 -7.14
N THR A 74 9.55 8.83 -5.97
CA THR A 74 10.63 9.26 -5.08
C THR A 74 11.93 8.53 -5.43
N PRO A 75 13.01 9.25 -5.80
CA PRO A 75 14.32 8.64 -6.02
C PRO A 75 14.77 7.84 -4.80
N GLY A 76 15.32 6.65 -5.04
CA GLY A 76 15.76 5.72 -3.99
C GLY A 76 14.68 4.75 -3.50
N VAL A 77 13.41 4.92 -3.84
CA VAL A 77 12.39 3.88 -3.60
C VAL A 77 12.45 2.86 -4.72
N ARG A 78 12.99 1.67 -4.43
CA ARG A 78 13.15 0.58 -5.41
C ARG A 78 11.85 -0.19 -5.63
N ARG A 79 11.13 -0.47 -4.55
CA ARG A 79 9.94 -1.31 -4.57
C ARG A 79 8.96 -0.89 -3.49
N ILE A 80 7.67 -1.07 -3.76
CA ILE A 80 6.61 -0.85 -2.77
C ILE A 80 5.75 -2.10 -2.63
N LEU A 81 5.62 -2.59 -1.41
CA LEU A 81 4.74 -3.69 -1.03
C LEU A 81 3.62 -3.19 -0.11
N VAL A 82 2.41 -3.15 -0.65
CA VAL A 82 1.19 -2.91 0.12
C VAL A 82 0.73 -4.22 0.76
N VAL A 83 0.58 -4.22 2.09
CA VAL A 83 0.03 -5.35 2.85
C VAL A 83 -1.34 -4.93 3.35
N GLY A 84 -2.41 -5.60 2.91
CA GLY A 84 -3.76 -5.16 3.24
C GLY A 84 -4.75 -6.24 3.64
N SER A 85 -5.64 -5.90 4.56
CA SER A 85 -6.75 -6.73 5.04
C SER A 85 -7.87 -6.97 3.99
N ASP A 86 -7.85 -6.25 2.87
CA ASP A 86 -8.70 -6.48 1.69
C ASP A 86 -7.97 -6.14 0.39
N PRO A 87 -7.19 -7.08 -0.16
CA PRO A 87 -6.46 -6.87 -1.40
C PRO A 87 -7.34 -6.66 -2.63
N ALA A 88 -8.63 -7.01 -2.56
CA ALA A 88 -9.59 -6.78 -3.62
C ALA A 88 -10.04 -5.32 -3.62
N ALA A 89 -10.39 -4.76 -2.46
CA ALA A 89 -10.71 -3.34 -2.33
C ALA A 89 -9.53 -2.40 -2.61
N LEU A 90 -8.29 -2.92 -2.61
CA LEU A 90 -7.06 -2.18 -2.89
C LEU A 90 -6.52 -2.44 -4.31
N SER A 91 -7.25 -3.16 -5.17
CA SER A 91 -6.69 -3.65 -6.43
C SER A 91 -6.27 -2.55 -7.40
N THR A 92 -6.98 -1.44 -7.44
CA THR A 92 -6.68 -0.25 -8.25
C THR A 92 -5.28 0.30 -7.98
N LEU A 93 -4.75 0.15 -6.76
CA LEU A 93 -3.40 0.63 -6.43
C LEU A 93 -2.31 -0.07 -7.27
N ARG A 94 -2.57 -1.29 -7.77
CA ARG A 94 -1.62 -2.00 -8.65
C ARG A 94 -1.33 -1.27 -9.95
N GLU A 95 -2.19 -0.36 -10.38
CA GLU A 95 -1.97 0.50 -11.56
C GLU A 95 -0.74 1.40 -11.41
N LEU A 96 -0.32 1.69 -10.16
CA LEU A 96 0.90 2.44 -9.86
C LEU A 96 2.18 1.58 -9.95
N GLY A 97 2.09 0.30 -10.30
CA GLY A 97 3.23 -0.62 -10.32
C GLY A 97 3.65 -1.15 -8.95
N VAL A 98 2.81 -1.00 -7.92
CA VAL A 98 3.08 -1.52 -6.57
C VAL A 98 2.56 -2.96 -6.41
N ASP A 99 3.23 -3.74 -5.55
CA ASP A 99 2.73 -5.05 -5.16
C ASP A 99 1.65 -4.90 -4.09
N VAL A 100 0.54 -5.63 -4.20
CA VAL A 100 -0.52 -5.66 -3.18
C VAL A 100 -0.76 -7.11 -2.75
N VAL A 101 -0.60 -7.38 -1.46
CA VAL A 101 -0.77 -8.71 -0.85
C VAL A 101 -1.75 -8.66 0.32
N GLY A 102 -2.31 -9.82 0.67
CA GLY A 102 -3.15 -9.98 1.85
C GLY A 102 -2.35 -9.92 3.14
N GLU A 103 -2.92 -9.30 4.17
CA GLU A 103 -2.48 -9.53 5.55
C GLU A 103 -2.59 -11.03 5.88
N PRO A 104 -1.62 -11.61 6.63
CA PRO A 104 -1.71 -12.99 7.07
C PRO A 104 -2.98 -13.24 7.89
N SER A 105 -3.58 -14.43 7.76
CA SER A 105 -4.72 -14.82 8.59
C SER A 105 -4.37 -14.77 10.08
N GLY A 106 -5.29 -14.26 10.91
CA GLY A 106 -5.13 -14.23 12.37
C GLY A 106 -4.41 -12.99 12.93
N THR A 107 -4.04 -12.01 12.10
CA THR A 107 -3.44 -10.74 12.54
C THR A 107 -4.45 -9.66 12.95
N GLY A 108 -5.75 -9.98 12.97
CA GLY A 108 -6.79 -9.04 13.39
C GLY A 108 -6.72 -8.74 14.90
N GLY A 109 -6.40 -7.52 15.29
CA GLY A 109 -6.31 -7.11 16.70
C GLY A 109 -5.44 -5.88 16.93
N ALA A 110 -5.08 -5.61 18.18
CA ALA A 110 -4.20 -4.49 18.57
C ALA A 110 -2.83 -4.53 17.88
N ASP A 111 -2.32 -5.74 17.58
CA ASP A 111 -1.02 -5.95 16.93
C ASP A 111 -1.07 -6.02 15.40
N GLY A 112 -2.23 -5.82 14.78
CA GLY A 112 -2.40 -6.08 13.34
C GLY A 112 -1.50 -5.24 12.44
N LEU A 113 -1.20 -4.00 12.81
CA LEU A 113 -0.27 -3.14 12.08
C LEU A 113 1.16 -3.71 12.11
N ASN A 114 1.66 -4.05 13.31
CA ASN A 114 3.00 -4.57 13.48
C ASN A 114 3.15 -5.95 12.84
N ALA A 115 2.10 -6.77 12.88
CA ALA A 115 2.08 -8.06 12.22
C ALA A 115 2.13 -7.92 10.69
N ALA A 116 1.40 -6.95 10.11
CA ALA A 116 1.46 -6.65 8.69
C ALA A 116 2.86 -6.18 8.26
N LEU A 117 3.49 -5.30 9.03
CA LEU A 117 4.87 -4.85 8.78
C LEU A 117 5.87 -6.02 8.78
N ARG A 118 5.85 -6.87 9.81
CA ARG A 118 6.72 -8.05 9.89
C ARG A 118 6.44 -9.05 8.77
N ALA A 119 5.19 -9.18 8.33
CA ALA A 119 4.84 -10.03 7.20
C ALA A 119 5.38 -9.48 5.88
N GLY A 120 5.24 -8.17 5.66
CA GLY A 120 5.82 -7.49 4.50
C GLY A 120 7.34 -7.64 4.46
N GLU A 121 8.02 -7.47 5.59
CA GLU A 121 9.46 -7.64 5.69
C GLU A 121 9.88 -9.05 5.29
N ARG A 122 9.24 -10.08 5.84
CA ARG A 122 9.53 -11.48 5.47
C ARG A 122 9.34 -11.74 3.98
N LEU A 123 8.30 -11.15 3.36
CA LEU A 123 8.04 -11.31 1.92
C LEU A 123 9.10 -10.65 1.06
N LEU A 124 9.56 -9.46 1.43
CA LEU A 124 10.63 -8.76 0.72
C LEU A 124 11.96 -9.50 0.87
N ARG A 125 12.33 -9.85 2.11
CA ARG A 125 13.59 -10.57 2.42
C ARG A 125 13.66 -11.96 1.79
N ALA A 126 12.54 -12.63 1.55
CA ALA A 126 12.51 -13.90 0.83
C ALA A 126 12.96 -13.78 -0.64
N THR A 127 12.83 -12.58 -1.24
CA THR A 127 13.25 -12.32 -2.62
C THR A 127 14.57 -11.54 -2.72
N ALA A 128 14.93 -10.79 -1.68
CA ALA A 128 16.17 -10.02 -1.58
C ALA A 128 16.57 -9.90 -0.10
N PRO A 129 17.58 -10.64 0.39
CA PRO A 129 17.91 -10.70 1.83
C PRO A 129 18.16 -9.35 2.51
N ASP A 130 18.73 -8.39 1.77
CA ASP A 130 19.06 -7.04 2.25
C ASP A 130 17.91 -6.03 2.04
N ALA A 131 16.73 -6.48 1.62
CA ALA A 131 15.55 -5.63 1.48
C ALA A 131 15.02 -5.18 2.85
N VAL A 132 14.53 -3.93 2.91
CA VAL A 132 14.04 -3.17 4.08
C VAL A 132 15.15 -2.47 4.86
#